data_AF-A0A258FDX4-F1
#
_entry.id   AF-A0A258FDX4-F1
#
_cell.length_a   1.000
_cell.length_b   1.000
_cell.length_c   1.000
_cell.angle_alpha   90.00
_cell.angle_beta   90.00
_cell.angle_gamma   90.00
#
_symmetry.space_group_name_H-M   'P 1'
#
loop_
_entity.id
_entity.type
_entity.pdbx_description
1 polymer ?
#
loop_
_entity_poly.entity_id
_entity_poly.type
_entity_poly.pdbx_seq_one_letter_code
_entity_poly.pdbx_strand_id
1 'polypeptide(L)'
;MLGAATPVLAQSAEAVRSYDIPAGPLDRALPAFAQQSGLQLLYPTALAAGRWSAGVSGAHTAETALGLLLRDTGLTYRQSRPTVFVLIDPAARAQEDAATPVLDEVVVTGTYLRGADSPSPVTVLTQADVDRRGRGTLAETLAALPQNFTGAAYEGSAGTGADRTNRNTAYATGVNLRGLGADATLVLVNGRRIAGTGGAGDFADVSNLPSSAIARTDVLLDGASALYGADAVGGVVNIILKSRFEGAESRLRIGGTSDGGAEEVLASHAGGLNWSSGSLVAAYEYQDRGELRAVDRRPTASADQCPQSRERGTALL
;
A
#
# COMPACT_ATOMS: atom_id res chain seq x y z
N MET A 1 -23.72 -38.72 -34.28
CA MET A 1 -23.82 -37.24 -34.36
C MET A 1 -24.42 -36.75 -33.05
N LEU A 2 -23.61 -36.26 -32.11
CA LEU A 2 -24.11 -35.60 -30.90
C LEU A 2 -24.08 -34.09 -31.15
N GLY A 3 -25.25 -33.46 -31.08
CA GLY A 3 -25.44 -32.03 -31.30
C GLY A 3 -24.89 -31.20 -30.13
N ALA A 4 -24.07 -30.21 -30.45
CA ALA A 4 -23.60 -29.20 -29.50
C ALA A 4 -24.73 -28.19 -29.24
N ALA A 5 -25.18 -28.12 -27.98
CA ALA A 5 -25.99 -27.00 -27.51
C ALA A 5 -25.04 -25.87 -27.07
N THR A 6 -24.98 -24.79 -27.85
CA THR A 6 -24.32 -23.54 -27.46
C THR A 6 -25.17 -22.83 -26.40
N PRO A 7 -24.63 -22.50 -25.21
CA PRO A 7 -25.34 -21.63 -24.30
C PRO A 7 -25.35 -20.21 -24.88
N VAL A 8 -26.56 -19.67 -25.08
CA VAL A 8 -26.79 -18.25 -25.34
C VAL A 8 -26.36 -17.47 -24.10
N LEU A 9 -25.40 -16.56 -24.25
CA LEU A 9 -25.04 -15.58 -23.22
C LEU A 9 -26.27 -14.75 -22.87
N ALA A 10 -26.76 -14.88 -21.64
CA ALA A 10 -27.80 -14.03 -21.09
C ALA A 10 -27.25 -12.60 -20.95
N GLN A 11 -27.65 -11.72 -21.87
CA GLN A 11 -27.46 -10.29 -21.75
C GLN A 11 -28.21 -9.83 -20.50
N SER A 12 -27.49 -9.34 -19.49
CA SER A 12 -28.07 -8.87 -18.23
C SER A 12 -28.97 -7.67 -18.54
N ALA A 13 -30.29 -7.86 -18.53
CA ALA A 13 -31.24 -6.77 -18.71
C ALA A 13 -31.07 -5.78 -17.55
N GLU A 14 -30.65 -4.56 -17.86
CA GLU A 14 -30.45 -3.48 -16.89
C GLU A 14 -31.79 -3.17 -16.20
N ALA A 15 -31.87 -3.35 -14.87
CA ALA A 15 -33.13 -3.22 -14.15
C ALA A 15 -33.60 -1.75 -14.15
N VAL A 16 -34.83 -1.52 -14.63
CA VAL A 16 -35.49 -0.20 -14.59
C VAL A 16 -35.75 0.21 -13.14
N ARG A 17 -35.35 1.42 -12.76
CA ARG A 17 -35.55 2.00 -11.42
C ARG A 17 -36.21 3.36 -11.53
N SER A 18 -36.95 3.75 -10.49
CA SER A 18 -37.52 5.09 -10.39
C SER A 18 -36.48 6.06 -9.85
N TYR A 19 -36.26 7.14 -10.58
CA TYR A 19 -35.39 8.25 -10.18
C TYR A 19 -36.23 9.49 -9.91
N ASP A 20 -35.83 10.27 -8.92
CA ASP A 20 -36.40 11.59 -8.62
C ASP A 20 -35.26 12.54 -8.24
N ILE A 21 -34.68 13.19 -9.25
CA ILE A 21 -33.54 14.09 -9.11
C ILE A 21 -33.93 15.44 -9.71
N PRO A 22 -34.03 16.50 -8.91
CA PRO A 22 -34.44 17.81 -9.39
C PRO A 22 -33.39 18.41 -10.32
N ALA A 23 -33.83 19.27 -11.23
CA ALA A 23 -32.94 20.12 -12.02
C ALA A 23 -32.13 21.03 -11.09
N GLY A 24 -30.84 21.18 -11.37
CA GLY A 24 -29.96 21.90 -10.47
C GLY A 24 -28.48 21.81 -10.83
N PRO A 25 -27.62 22.35 -9.96
CA PRO A 25 -26.18 22.19 -10.05
C PRO A 25 -25.76 20.71 -10.18
N LEU A 26 -24.90 20.41 -11.15
CA LEU A 26 -24.51 19.05 -11.48
C LEU A 26 -23.74 18.36 -10.33
N ASP A 27 -23.01 19.15 -9.55
CA ASP A 27 -22.32 18.74 -8.32
C ASP A 27 -23.27 18.18 -7.24
N ARG A 28 -24.56 18.58 -7.23
CA ARG A 28 -25.59 18.01 -6.36
C ARG A 28 -26.37 16.88 -7.02
N ALA A 29 -26.58 16.99 -8.34
CA ALA A 29 -27.35 16.00 -9.10
C ALA A 29 -26.61 14.66 -9.21
N LEU A 30 -25.29 14.65 -9.41
CA LEU A 30 -24.48 13.43 -9.55
C LEU A 30 -24.42 12.58 -8.27
N PRO A 31 -24.18 13.14 -7.07
CA PRO A 31 -24.26 12.37 -5.83
C PRO A 31 -25.67 11.83 -5.56
N ALA A 32 -26.72 12.61 -5.82
CA ALA A 32 -28.11 12.16 -5.68
C ALA A 32 -28.41 10.97 -6.61
N PHE A 33 -27.91 11.01 -7.85
CA PHE A 33 -28.01 9.91 -8.79
C PHE A 33 -27.25 8.66 -8.31
N ALA A 34 -26.01 8.80 -7.86
CA ALA A 34 -25.21 7.69 -7.33
C ALA A 34 -25.91 7.02 -6.14
N GLN A 35 -26.53 7.82 -5.26
CA GLN A 35 -27.28 7.33 -4.11
C GLN A 35 -28.55 6.56 -4.50
N GLN A 36 -29.34 7.06 -5.45
CA GLN A 36 -30.59 6.40 -5.90
C GLN A 36 -30.33 5.18 -6.80
N SER A 37 -29.29 5.24 -7.63
CA SER A 37 -28.92 4.14 -8.54
C SER A 37 -28.18 3.00 -7.85
N GLY A 38 -27.43 3.30 -6.77
CA GLY A 38 -26.49 2.36 -6.15
C GLY A 38 -25.22 2.13 -6.99
N LEU A 39 -24.99 2.96 -8.02
CA LEU A 39 -23.80 2.93 -8.85
C LEU A 39 -22.69 3.81 -8.28
N GLN A 40 -21.44 3.46 -8.57
CA GLN A 40 -20.28 4.29 -8.27
C GLN A 40 -19.95 5.18 -9.46
N LEU A 41 -20.01 6.49 -9.25
CA LEU A 41 -19.56 7.49 -10.22
C LEU A 41 -18.17 8.01 -9.81
N LEU A 42 -17.19 7.94 -10.73
CA LEU A 42 -15.88 8.54 -10.56
C LEU A 42 -15.71 9.72 -11.51
N TYR A 43 -15.37 10.88 -10.97
CA TYR A 43 -15.09 12.08 -11.74
C TYR A 43 -14.31 13.10 -10.90
N PRO A 44 -13.41 13.90 -11.51
CA PRO A 44 -12.86 15.08 -10.87
C PRO A 44 -13.97 16.08 -10.54
N THR A 45 -13.99 16.63 -9.33
CA THR A 45 -15.00 17.62 -8.87
C THR A 45 -15.06 18.85 -9.77
N ALA A 46 -13.93 19.25 -10.36
CA ALA A 46 -13.83 20.35 -11.31
C ALA A 46 -14.68 20.13 -12.59
N LEU A 47 -14.97 18.88 -12.98
CA LEU A 47 -15.83 18.60 -14.14
C LEU A 47 -17.29 18.96 -13.87
N ALA A 48 -17.76 18.76 -12.64
CA ALA A 48 -19.14 19.06 -12.25
C ALA A 48 -19.34 20.53 -11.84
N ALA A 49 -18.27 21.23 -11.49
CA ALA A 49 -18.31 22.61 -11.03
C ALA A 49 -18.85 23.55 -12.13
N GLY A 50 -19.85 24.36 -11.79
CA GLY A 50 -20.44 25.35 -12.70
C GLY A 50 -21.31 24.78 -13.82
N ARG A 51 -21.54 23.46 -13.86
CA ARG A 51 -22.45 22.82 -14.83
C ARG A 51 -23.84 22.59 -14.23
N TRP A 52 -24.84 22.56 -15.09
CA TRP A 52 -26.24 22.43 -14.71
C TRP A 52 -26.86 21.17 -15.30
N SER A 53 -27.63 20.43 -14.50
CA SER A 53 -28.39 19.27 -14.93
C SER A 53 -29.88 19.61 -15.11
N ALA A 54 -30.51 19.04 -16.12
CA ALA A 54 -31.96 19.09 -16.31
C ALA A 54 -32.73 18.25 -15.28
N GLY A 55 -32.03 17.45 -14.46
CA GLY A 55 -32.65 16.48 -13.55
C GLY A 55 -33.16 15.25 -14.29
N VAL A 56 -33.61 14.26 -13.53
CA VAL A 56 -34.24 13.05 -14.08
C VAL A 56 -35.37 12.62 -13.17
N SER A 57 -36.54 12.37 -13.76
CA SER A 57 -37.71 11.87 -13.06
C SER A 57 -38.35 10.70 -13.82
N GLY A 58 -38.86 9.73 -13.06
CA GLY A 58 -39.57 8.56 -13.60
C GLY A 58 -38.72 7.30 -13.66
N ALA A 59 -39.29 6.27 -14.28
CA ALA A 59 -38.70 4.94 -14.36
C ALA A 59 -37.77 4.82 -15.58
N HIS A 60 -36.47 4.71 -15.32
CA HIS A 60 -35.42 4.62 -16.35
C HIS A 60 -34.43 3.51 -16.01
N THR A 61 -33.66 3.04 -17.00
CA THR A 61 -32.43 2.29 -16.68
C THR A 61 -31.38 3.25 -16.15
N ALA A 62 -30.38 2.74 -15.43
CA ALA A 62 -29.37 3.60 -14.83
C ALA A 62 -28.53 4.34 -15.90
N GLU A 63 -28.19 3.66 -16.99
CA GLU A 63 -27.52 4.27 -18.15
C GLU A 63 -28.38 5.37 -18.80
N THR A 64 -29.67 5.12 -18.99
CA THR A 64 -30.62 6.11 -19.55
C THR A 64 -30.75 7.34 -18.63
N ALA A 65 -30.90 7.11 -17.33
CA ALA A 65 -31.02 8.17 -16.34
C ALA A 65 -29.74 9.02 -16.26
N LEU A 66 -28.56 8.40 -16.30
CA LEU A 66 -27.29 9.13 -16.33
C LEU A 66 -27.15 9.94 -17.63
N GLY A 67 -27.56 9.39 -18.77
CA GLY A 67 -27.60 10.12 -20.04
C GLY A 67 -28.51 11.35 -20.01
N LEU A 68 -29.69 11.24 -19.39
CA LEU A 68 -30.60 12.37 -19.19
C LEU A 68 -30.01 13.41 -18.23
N LEU A 69 -29.35 12.97 -17.16
CA LEU A 69 -28.73 13.85 -16.17
C LEU A 69 -27.58 14.69 -16.76
N LEU A 70 -26.81 14.09 -17.68
CA LEU A 70 -25.66 14.71 -18.34
C LEU A 70 -26.02 15.44 -19.63
N ARG A 71 -27.29 15.41 -20.04
CA ARG A 71 -27.76 16.13 -21.22
C ARG A 71 -27.42 17.62 -21.10
N ASP A 72 -26.89 18.19 -22.18
CA ASP A 72 -26.50 19.61 -22.30
C ASP A 72 -25.38 20.06 -21.34
N THR A 73 -24.80 19.15 -20.54
CA THR A 73 -23.62 19.46 -19.72
C THR A 73 -22.33 19.43 -20.53
N GLY A 74 -22.32 18.84 -21.72
CA GLY A 74 -21.11 18.59 -22.51
C GLY A 74 -20.21 17.48 -21.96
N LEU A 75 -20.62 16.79 -20.89
CA LEU A 75 -19.92 15.62 -20.36
C LEU A 75 -20.49 14.34 -20.98
N THR A 76 -19.63 13.34 -21.11
CA THR A 76 -20.02 11.98 -21.46
C THR A 76 -19.54 11.00 -20.40
N TYR A 77 -19.95 9.74 -20.48
CA TYR A 77 -19.58 8.71 -19.52
C TYR A 77 -19.04 7.49 -20.23
N ARG A 78 -18.23 6.72 -19.49
CA ARG A 78 -17.78 5.40 -19.90
C ARG A 78 -17.94 4.43 -18.74
N GLN A 79 -18.57 3.29 -18.99
CA GLN A 79 -18.66 2.21 -18.02
C GLN A 79 -17.31 1.49 -17.94
N SER A 80 -16.73 1.43 -16.74
CA SER A 80 -15.46 0.71 -16.50
C SER A 80 -15.69 -0.68 -15.92
N ARG A 81 -16.73 -0.84 -15.09
CA ARG A 81 -17.21 -2.11 -14.52
C ARG A 81 -18.75 -2.06 -14.49
N PRO A 82 -19.46 -3.19 -14.31
CA PRO A 82 -20.93 -3.21 -14.32
C PRO A 82 -21.57 -2.17 -13.38
N THR A 83 -20.92 -1.85 -12.26
CA THR A 83 -21.41 -0.88 -11.26
C THR A 83 -20.63 0.44 -11.21
N VAL A 84 -19.62 0.63 -12.07
CA VAL A 84 -18.69 1.76 -12.00
C VAL A 84 -18.68 2.54 -13.30
N PHE A 85 -19.08 3.81 -13.23
CA PHE A 85 -19.12 4.75 -14.35
C PHE A 85 -18.12 5.89 -14.13
N VAL A 86 -17.38 6.23 -15.17
CA VAL A 86 -16.40 7.33 -15.16
C VAL A 86 -16.91 8.44 -16.06
N LEU A 87 -17.06 9.66 -15.54
CA LEU A 87 -17.40 10.82 -16.36
C LEU A 87 -16.15 11.40 -17.00
N ILE A 88 -16.31 11.84 -18.24
CA ILE A 88 -15.25 12.34 -19.09
C ILE A 88 -15.75 13.58 -19.84
N ASP A 89 -14.90 14.59 -19.93
CA ASP A 89 -15.14 15.73 -20.81
C ASP A 89 -14.47 15.43 -22.17
N PRO A 90 -15.26 15.25 -23.24
CA PRO A 90 -14.72 14.98 -24.57
C PRO A 90 -13.99 16.20 -25.17
N ALA A 91 -14.29 17.42 -24.73
CA ALA A 91 -13.58 18.63 -25.17
C ALA A 91 -12.22 18.79 -24.47
N ALA A 92 -12.11 18.31 -23.22
CA ALA A 92 -10.83 18.27 -22.50
C ALA A 92 -9.86 17.20 -23.07
N ARG A 93 -10.38 16.22 -23.82
CA ARG A 93 -9.60 15.12 -24.43
C ARG A 93 -8.83 15.48 -25.71
N ALA A 94 -8.95 16.69 -26.23
CA ALA A 94 -8.12 17.13 -27.36
C ALA A 94 -6.62 17.27 -26.98
N GLN A 95 -6.31 17.30 -25.68
CA GLN A 95 -4.98 17.06 -25.14
C GLN A 95 -5.01 15.75 -24.32
N GLU A 96 -4.10 14.83 -24.59
CA GLU A 96 -3.88 13.56 -23.88
C GLU A 96 -4.83 12.39 -24.24
N ASP A 97 -4.49 11.75 -25.36
CA ASP A 97 -4.83 10.36 -25.64
C ASP A 97 -4.05 9.42 -24.70
N ALA A 98 -4.51 9.35 -23.45
CA ALA A 98 -4.12 8.32 -22.50
C ALA A 98 -5.39 7.59 -22.07
N ALA A 99 -5.43 6.28 -22.35
CA ALA A 99 -6.44 5.37 -21.84
C ALA A 99 -6.60 5.61 -20.34
N THR A 100 -7.77 6.10 -19.91
CA THR A 100 -8.03 6.33 -18.47
C THR A 100 -7.83 5.00 -17.76
N PRO A 101 -6.81 4.88 -16.89
CA PRO A 101 -6.58 3.64 -16.18
C PRO A 101 -7.82 3.36 -15.33
N VAL A 102 -8.22 2.10 -15.28
CA VAL A 102 -9.16 1.63 -14.25
C VAL A 102 -8.47 1.96 -12.93
N LEU A 103 -8.95 2.99 -12.24
CA LEU A 103 -8.35 3.42 -10.98
C LEU A 103 -8.61 2.33 -9.93
N ASP A 104 -7.52 1.77 -9.41
CA ASP A 104 -7.55 0.87 -8.28
C ASP A 104 -8.01 1.60 -7.01
N GLU A 105 -8.47 0.85 -6.02
CA GLU A 105 -8.87 1.39 -4.73
C GLU A 105 -7.73 2.19 -4.10
N VAL A 106 -7.93 3.50 -3.95
CA VAL A 106 -6.96 4.39 -3.32
C VAL A 106 -7.20 4.37 -1.81
N VAL A 107 -6.44 3.54 -1.10
CA VAL A 107 -6.32 3.65 0.36
C VAL A 107 -5.47 4.87 0.65
N VAL A 108 -6.01 5.87 1.35
CA VAL A 108 -5.25 7.06 1.79
C VAL A 108 -5.00 6.93 3.29
N THR A 109 -3.73 6.99 3.70
CA THR A 109 -3.35 6.98 5.11
C THR A 109 -3.49 8.38 5.70
N GLY A 110 -4.06 8.49 6.91
CA GLY A 110 -4.18 9.79 7.59
C GLY A 110 -5.40 10.63 7.20
N THR A 111 -6.42 10.04 6.58
CA THR A 111 -7.73 10.67 6.34
C THR A 111 -8.82 9.61 6.21
N TYR A 112 -10.02 9.90 6.75
CA TYR A 112 -11.22 9.09 6.48
C TYR A 112 -11.93 9.52 5.19
N LEU A 113 -11.53 10.66 4.61
CA LEU A 113 -12.12 11.21 3.39
C LEU A 113 -11.38 10.66 2.18
N ARG A 114 -12.08 9.83 1.39
CA ARG A 114 -11.53 9.30 0.13
C ARG A 114 -11.29 10.46 -0.85
N GLY A 115 -10.06 10.59 -1.36
CA GLY A 115 -9.71 11.59 -2.36
C GLY A 115 -9.40 13.00 -1.83
N ALA A 116 -9.33 13.19 -0.50
CA ALA A 116 -8.77 14.39 0.09
C ALA A 116 -7.29 14.17 0.43
N ASP A 117 -6.46 15.19 0.20
CA ASP A 117 -5.07 15.16 0.66
C ASP A 117 -5.03 15.12 2.19
N SER A 118 -4.16 14.28 2.75
CA SER A 118 -3.94 14.30 4.19
C SER A 118 -3.29 15.64 4.57
N PRO A 119 -3.80 16.35 5.60
CA PRO A 119 -3.20 17.60 6.05
C PRO A 119 -1.80 17.38 6.67
N SER A 120 -1.51 16.14 7.05
CA SER A 120 -0.22 15.72 7.61
C SER A 120 0.66 15.11 6.51
N PRO A 121 1.97 15.43 6.47
CA PRO A 121 2.87 14.83 5.49
C PRO A 121 2.99 13.32 5.71
N VAL A 122 2.72 12.55 4.66
CA VAL A 122 2.89 11.09 4.63
C VAL A 122 4.15 10.75 3.84
N THR A 123 5.07 10.01 4.46
CA THR A 123 6.22 9.45 3.74
C THR A 123 5.78 8.16 3.05
N VAL A 124 5.84 8.12 1.73
CA VAL A 124 5.50 6.93 0.94
C VAL A 124 6.78 6.21 0.54
N LEU A 125 6.87 4.93 0.88
CA LEU A 125 7.93 4.02 0.47
C LEU A 125 7.38 3.03 -0.55
N THR A 126 7.91 3.06 -1.76
CA THR A 126 7.51 2.16 -2.84
C THR A 126 8.46 0.96 -2.94
N GLN A 127 8.11 -0.07 -3.71
CA GLN A 127 9.04 -1.17 -3.96
C GLN A 127 10.35 -0.70 -4.64
N ALA A 128 10.27 0.27 -5.55
CA ALA A 128 11.44 0.87 -6.18
C ALA A 128 12.36 1.58 -5.16
N ASP A 129 11.79 2.06 -4.05
CA ASP A 129 12.54 2.66 -2.95
C ASP A 129 13.32 1.63 -2.13
N VAL A 130 12.75 0.44 -1.93
CA VAL A 130 13.41 -0.73 -1.31
C VAL A 130 14.60 -1.13 -2.19
N ASP A 131 14.36 -1.31 -3.49
CA ASP A 131 15.37 -1.73 -4.47
C ASP A 131 16.53 -0.72 -4.56
N ARG A 132 16.22 0.59 -4.66
CA ARG A 132 17.23 1.65 -4.78
C ARG A 132 18.08 1.80 -3.52
N ARG A 133 17.50 1.53 -2.34
CA ARG A 133 18.23 1.57 -1.05
C ARG A 133 19.05 0.32 -0.80
N GLY A 134 18.95 -0.68 -1.70
CA GLY A 134 19.64 -1.95 -1.57
C GLY A 134 19.20 -2.73 -0.33
N ARG A 135 17.97 -2.53 0.15
CA ARG A 135 17.38 -3.32 1.25
C ARG A 135 16.65 -4.53 0.66
N GLY A 136 16.73 -5.67 1.32
CA GLY A 136 16.09 -6.92 0.89
C GLY A 136 14.65 -7.02 1.34
N THR A 137 14.32 -6.43 2.49
CA THR A 137 13.00 -6.58 3.13
C THR A 137 12.34 -5.26 3.52
N LEU A 138 11.04 -5.31 3.79
CA LEU A 138 10.29 -4.22 4.42
C LEU A 138 10.91 -3.82 5.76
N ALA A 139 11.20 -4.80 6.62
CA ALA A 139 11.77 -4.59 7.95
C ALA A 139 13.08 -3.79 7.87
N GLU A 140 13.98 -4.18 6.96
CA GLU A 140 15.23 -3.47 6.72
C GLU A 140 15.02 -2.06 6.15
N THR A 141 14.02 -1.87 5.29
CA THR A 141 13.70 -0.56 4.71
C THR A 141 13.17 0.38 5.78
N LEU A 142 12.27 -0.09 6.64
CA LEU A 142 11.73 0.67 7.75
C LEU A 142 12.82 0.96 8.78
N ALA A 143 13.70 0.02 9.10
CA ALA A 143 14.83 0.22 10.00
C ALA A 143 15.83 1.28 9.49
N ALA A 144 15.87 1.53 8.17
CA ALA A 144 16.70 2.57 7.57
C ALA A 144 16.13 3.98 7.67
N LEU A 145 14.85 4.12 8.06
CA LEU A 145 14.21 5.43 8.11
C LEU A 145 14.78 6.26 9.26
N PRO A 146 15.17 7.53 9.03
CA PRO A 146 15.69 8.40 10.08
C PRO A 146 14.74 8.60 11.27
N GLN A 147 13.44 8.52 11.00
CA GLN A 147 12.38 8.65 12.00
C GLN A 147 12.06 7.36 12.76
N ASN A 148 12.58 6.21 12.30
CA ASN A 148 12.44 4.92 12.97
C ASN A 148 13.71 4.62 13.77
N PHE A 149 13.60 4.69 15.09
CA PHE A 149 14.73 4.46 15.97
C PHE A 149 14.84 2.97 16.24
N THR A 150 15.98 2.38 15.91
CA THR A 150 16.26 0.98 16.26
C THR A 150 16.17 0.85 17.79
N GLY A 151 15.18 0.08 18.26
CA GLY A 151 14.82 -0.04 19.68
C GLY A 151 14.78 -1.50 20.13
N ALA A 152 14.10 -1.76 21.26
CA ALA A 152 13.97 -3.09 21.84
C ALA A 152 13.34 -4.14 20.88
N ALA A 153 12.47 -3.70 19.96
CA ALA A 153 11.81 -4.56 18.98
C ALA A 153 12.59 -4.63 17.66
N TYR A 154 13.79 -5.20 17.68
CA TYR A 154 14.56 -5.59 16.50
C TYR A 154 15.12 -6.99 16.72
N GLU A 155 15.22 -7.80 15.66
CA GLU A 155 15.66 -9.20 15.72
C GLU A 155 17.00 -9.39 16.46
N GLY A 156 17.95 -8.45 16.32
CA GLY A 156 19.25 -8.49 17.00
C GLY A 156 19.23 -7.95 18.43
N SER A 157 18.17 -7.27 18.86
CA SER A 157 18.13 -6.55 20.16
C SER A 157 18.20 -7.48 21.37
N ALA A 158 17.68 -8.71 21.25
CA ALA A 158 17.80 -9.74 22.28
C ALA A 158 19.26 -10.19 22.46
N GLY A 159 20.02 -10.35 21.37
CA GLY A 159 21.42 -10.78 21.39
C GLY A 159 22.40 -9.71 21.87
N THR A 160 22.07 -8.42 21.69
CA THR A 160 22.93 -7.29 22.08
C THR A 160 22.55 -6.68 23.44
N GLY A 161 21.53 -7.20 24.13
CA GLY A 161 21.01 -6.62 25.37
C GLY A 161 20.35 -5.24 25.19
N ALA A 162 19.97 -4.89 23.95
CA ALA A 162 19.26 -3.65 23.65
C ALA A 162 17.77 -3.75 24.02
N ASP A 163 17.21 -4.95 24.06
CA ASP A 163 15.90 -5.20 24.68
C ASP A 163 16.02 -5.30 26.20
N ARG A 164 15.89 -4.17 26.89
CA ARG A 164 15.91 -4.11 28.36
C ARG A 164 14.61 -4.57 29.01
N THR A 165 13.52 -4.68 28.26
CA THR A 165 12.22 -5.07 28.79
C THR A 165 11.98 -6.58 28.64
N ASN A 166 12.84 -7.26 27.86
CA ASN A 166 12.77 -8.69 27.55
C ASN A 166 11.40 -9.09 26.99
N ARG A 167 10.78 -8.19 26.23
CA ARG A 167 9.45 -8.37 25.64
C ARG A 167 9.51 -8.95 24.24
N ASN A 168 10.62 -8.81 23.52
CA ASN A 168 10.80 -9.36 22.19
C ASN A 168 11.33 -10.80 22.22
N THR A 169 10.56 -11.71 22.81
CA THR A 169 10.93 -13.14 22.90
C THR A 169 10.77 -13.89 21.57
N ALA A 170 10.18 -13.27 20.56
CA ALA A 170 9.90 -13.85 19.25
C ALA A 170 10.96 -13.47 18.18
N TYR A 171 12.01 -12.72 18.55
CA TYR A 171 12.98 -12.16 17.60
C TYR A 171 12.32 -11.33 16.48
N ALA A 172 11.19 -10.70 16.79
CA ALA A 172 10.40 -9.93 15.84
C ALA A 172 11.04 -8.58 15.55
N THR A 173 10.75 -8.03 14.37
CA THR A 173 11.12 -6.64 14.04
C THR A 173 9.89 -5.76 14.13
N GLY A 174 9.88 -4.85 15.10
CA GLY A 174 8.87 -3.80 15.26
C GLY A 174 9.32 -2.47 14.68
N VAL A 175 8.40 -1.51 14.65
CA VAL A 175 8.68 -0.12 14.25
C VAL A 175 8.58 0.77 15.48
N ASN A 176 9.55 1.65 15.67
CA ASN A 176 9.62 2.58 16.80
C ASN A 176 9.82 4.00 16.27
N LEU A 177 8.71 4.62 15.85
CA LEU A 177 8.73 5.99 15.37
C LEU A 177 9.00 6.95 16.53
N ARG A 178 9.92 7.91 16.31
CA ARG A 178 10.35 8.91 17.31
C ARG A 178 11.01 8.36 18.57
N GLY A 179 11.29 7.06 18.66
CA GLY A 179 11.98 6.47 19.80
C GLY A 179 11.12 6.32 21.06
N LEU A 180 9.79 6.40 20.94
CA LEU A 180 8.86 6.32 22.09
C LEU A 180 8.56 4.89 22.56
N GLY A 181 8.99 3.89 21.81
CA GLY A 181 8.63 2.48 22.00
C GLY A 181 7.90 1.93 20.78
N ALA A 182 8.03 0.62 20.54
CA ALA A 182 7.33 -0.05 19.45
C ALA A 182 5.81 -0.18 19.71
N ASP A 183 5.42 -0.16 20.99
CA ASP A 183 4.05 -0.12 21.48
C ASP A 183 3.36 1.23 21.25
N ALA A 184 4.13 2.32 21.12
CA ALA A 184 3.62 3.63 20.78
C ALA A 184 3.43 3.85 19.26
N THR A 185 3.77 2.87 18.42
CA THR A 185 3.66 2.97 16.96
C THR A 185 2.61 1.99 16.43
N LEU A 186 1.59 2.52 15.76
CA LEU A 186 0.54 1.69 15.19
C LEU A 186 0.93 1.16 13.81
N VAL A 187 0.94 -0.16 13.64
CA VAL A 187 1.13 -0.81 12.33
C VAL A 187 -0.19 -1.32 11.79
N LEU A 188 -0.47 -0.99 10.53
CA LEU A 188 -1.66 -1.38 9.80
C LEU A 188 -1.27 -2.15 8.54
N VAL A 189 -2.11 -3.09 8.13
CA VAL A 189 -2.08 -3.72 6.80
C VAL A 189 -3.41 -3.42 6.11
N ASN A 190 -3.35 -2.74 4.97
CA ASN A 190 -4.54 -2.25 4.25
C ASN A 190 -5.51 -1.48 5.17
N GLY A 191 -4.96 -0.64 6.05
CA GLY A 191 -5.74 0.14 7.02
C GLY A 191 -6.30 -0.64 8.20
N ARG A 192 -5.99 -1.94 8.34
CA ARG A 192 -6.44 -2.79 9.47
C ARG A 192 -5.29 -3.10 10.40
N ARG A 193 -5.56 -3.09 11.70
CA ARG A 193 -4.59 -3.47 12.74
C ARG A 193 -4.23 -4.95 12.59
N ILE A 194 -2.95 -5.27 12.73
CA ILE A 194 -2.48 -6.65 12.77
C ILE A 194 -2.25 -7.08 14.22
N ALA A 195 -2.22 -8.40 14.45
CA ALA A 195 -2.03 -8.95 15.78
C ALA A 195 -0.65 -8.55 16.32
N GLY A 196 -0.61 -8.19 17.61
CA GLY A 196 0.65 -7.94 18.30
C GLY A 196 1.45 -9.22 18.53
N THR A 197 2.74 -9.06 18.73
CA THR A 197 3.74 -10.10 18.98
C THR A 197 4.53 -9.80 20.27
N GLY A 198 5.46 -10.68 20.61
CA GLY A 198 6.25 -10.59 21.84
C GLY A 198 5.47 -11.02 23.09
N GLY A 199 6.15 -11.02 24.23
CA GLY A 199 5.61 -11.52 25.50
C GLY A 199 4.40 -10.75 26.03
N ALA A 200 4.22 -9.49 25.61
CA ALA A 200 3.09 -8.64 25.97
C ALA A 200 2.08 -8.45 24.83
N GLY A 201 2.37 -8.91 23.61
CA GLY A 201 1.51 -8.69 22.45
C GLY A 201 1.32 -7.21 22.09
N ASP A 202 2.29 -6.35 22.41
CA ASP A 202 2.16 -4.89 22.42
C ASP A 202 2.73 -4.19 21.18
N PHE A 203 3.38 -4.91 20.27
CA PHE A 203 3.87 -4.35 19.00
C PHE A 203 3.66 -5.32 17.83
N ALA A 204 3.72 -4.81 16.60
CA ALA A 204 3.53 -5.61 15.40
C ALA A 204 4.85 -6.06 14.77
N ASP A 205 4.89 -7.32 14.30
CA ASP A 205 6.05 -7.88 13.61
C ASP A 205 5.97 -7.60 12.10
N VAL A 206 6.82 -6.70 11.60
CA VAL A 206 6.88 -6.37 10.17
C VAL A 206 7.77 -7.33 9.36
N SER A 207 8.59 -8.18 10.00
CA SER A 207 9.43 -9.16 9.30
C SER A 207 8.62 -10.33 8.72
N ASN A 208 7.40 -10.57 9.19
CA ASN A 208 6.54 -11.64 8.67
C ASN A 208 5.80 -11.27 7.37
N LEU A 209 5.99 -10.06 6.85
CA LEU A 209 5.28 -9.57 5.67
C LEU A 209 6.20 -9.68 4.44
N PRO A 210 5.87 -10.57 3.46
CA PRO A 210 6.67 -10.71 2.25
C PRO A 210 6.74 -9.39 1.49
N SER A 211 7.95 -8.93 1.19
CA SER A 211 8.16 -7.63 0.52
C SER A 211 7.58 -7.65 -0.90
N SER A 212 7.58 -8.81 -1.54
CA SER A 212 6.96 -9.04 -2.85
C SER A 212 5.43 -8.85 -2.88
N ALA A 213 4.76 -8.94 -1.73
CA ALA A 213 3.31 -8.70 -1.59
C ALA A 213 2.95 -7.23 -1.46
N ILE A 214 3.93 -6.38 -1.13
CA ILE A 214 3.71 -4.97 -0.78
C ILE A 214 3.65 -4.14 -2.05
N ALA A 215 2.64 -3.28 -2.13
CA ALA A 215 2.56 -2.25 -3.16
C ALA A 215 3.32 -0.99 -2.72
N ARG A 216 3.08 -0.56 -1.47
CA ARG A 216 3.80 0.54 -0.83
C ARG A 216 3.60 0.53 0.68
N THR A 217 4.38 1.33 1.39
CA THR A 217 4.24 1.58 2.81
C THR A 217 4.14 3.07 3.08
N ASP A 218 3.08 3.47 3.77
CA ASP A 218 2.83 4.86 4.15
C ASP A 218 3.24 5.05 5.62
N VAL A 219 4.08 6.04 5.90
CA VAL A 219 4.49 6.41 7.25
C VAL A 219 3.97 7.80 7.58
N LEU A 220 3.11 7.87 8.60
CA LEU A 220 2.44 9.07 9.07
C LEU A 220 2.91 9.38 10.50
N LEU A 221 3.57 10.52 10.67
CA LEU A 221 4.05 10.95 11.99
C LEU A 221 3.05 11.84 12.73
N ASP A 222 2.20 12.59 12.02
CA ASP A 222 1.40 13.67 12.62
C ASP A 222 -0.11 13.45 12.47
N GLY A 223 -0.89 13.93 13.43
CA GLY A 223 -2.35 13.78 13.47
C GLY A 223 -2.85 12.34 13.63
N ALA A 224 -1.95 11.37 13.75
CA ALA A 224 -2.28 9.95 13.78
C ALA A 224 -3.11 9.55 15.01
N SER A 225 -2.81 10.09 16.19
CA SER A 225 -3.55 9.73 17.42
C SER A 225 -4.99 10.24 17.41
N ALA A 226 -5.30 11.30 16.66
CA ALA A 226 -6.67 11.82 16.52
C ALA A 226 -7.56 10.88 15.70
N LEU A 227 -6.98 10.16 14.72
CA LEU A 227 -7.70 9.22 13.87
C LEU A 227 -7.64 7.79 14.41
N TYR A 228 -6.50 7.37 14.95
CA TYR A 228 -6.22 5.97 15.27
C TYR A 228 -6.16 5.66 16.77
N GLY A 229 -6.20 6.68 17.64
CA GLY A 229 -6.23 6.53 19.10
C GLY A 229 -4.84 6.47 19.76
N ALA A 230 -4.82 5.97 21.00
CA ALA A 230 -3.67 6.01 21.90
C ALA A 230 -2.45 5.17 21.45
N ASP A 231 -2.65 4.17 20.59
CA ASP A 231 -1.54 3.33 20.09
C ASP A 231 -0.74 4.01 18.97
N ALA A 232 -1.18 5.19 18.51
CA ALA A 232 -0.59 5.94 17.41
C ALA A 232 0.09 7.25 17.88
N VAL A 233 0.66 7.25 19.09
CA VAL A 233 1.35 8.43 19.67
C VAL A 233 2.68 8.71 18.97
N GLY A 234 3.46 7.65 18.69
CA GLY A 234 4.69 7.72 17.90
C GLY A 234 4.42 7.95 16.41
N GLY A 235 3.31 7.42 15.91
CA GLY A 235 2.84 7.56 14.54
C GLY A 235 2.14 6.30 14.03
N VAL A 236 1.92 6.23 12.72
CA VAL A 236 1.31 5.10 12.02
C VAL A 236 2.19 4.66 10.87
N VAL A 237 2.35 3.35 10.71
CA VAL A 237 2.87 2.71 9.50
C VAL A 237 1.76 1.89 8.89
N ASN A 238 1.30 2.25 7.69
CA ASN A 238 0.29 1.51 6.96
C ASN A 238 0.90 0.81 5.74
N ILE A 239 0.91 -0.50 5.77
CA ILE A 239 1.47 -1.36 4.73
C ILE A 239 0.34 -1.71 3.78
N ILE A 240 0.44 -1.25 2.54
CA ILE A 240 -0.54 -1.49 1.50
C ILE A 240 -0.08 -2.69 0.66
N LEU A 241 -0.87 -3.74 0.68
CA LEU A 241 -0.62 -4.93 -0.14
C LEU A 241 -1.13 -4.71 -1.57
N LYS A 242 -0.53 -5.44 -2.52
CA LYS A 242 -0.99 -5.52 -3.90
C LYS A 242 -2.42 -6.10 -3.92
N SER A 243 -3.37 -5.35 -4.47
CA SER A 243 -4.78 -5.78 -4.56
C SER A 243 -5.13 -6.36 -5.93
N ARG A 244 -4.60 -5.80 -7.03
CA ARG A 244 -4.83 -6.26 -8.41
C ARG A 244 -3.52 -6.48 -9.14
N PHE A 245 -2.80 -7.51 -8.72
CA PHE A 245 -1.58 -7.93 -9.38
C PHE A 245 -1.92 -9.00 -10.43
N GLU A 246 -1.39 -8.84 -11.64
CA GLU A 246 -1.57 -9.82 -12.72
C GLU A 246 -0.22 -10.34 -13.18
N GLY A 247 -0.09 -11.66 -13.28
CA GLY A 247 1.13 -12.31 -13.66
C GLY A 247 1.95 -12.77 -12.45
N ALA A 248 3.26 -12.87 -12.64
CA ALA A 248 4.17 -13.37 -11.63
C ALA A 248 5.47 -12.57 -11.62
N GLU A 249 6.06 -12.42 -10.44
CA GLU A 249 7.31 -11.71 -10.22
C GLU A 249 8.17 -12.52 -9.26
N SER A 250 9.41 -12.78 -9.66
CA SER A 250 10.41 -13.43 -8.82
C SER A 250 11.56 -12.47 -8.56
N ARG A 251 12.09 -12.47 -7.34
CA ARG A 251 13.32 -11.76 -6.99
C ARG A 251 14.28 -12.72 -6.31
N LEU A 252 15.55 -12.56 -6.62
CA LEU A 252 16.65 -13.23 -5.94
C LEU A 252 17.67 -12.16 -5.57
N ARG A 253 18.03 -12.11 -4.29
CA ARG A 253 19.08 -11.27 -3.74
C ARG A 253 20.08 -12.18 -3.05
N ILE A 254 21.35 -11.94 -3.34
CA ILE A 254 22.47 -12.58 -2.67
C ILE A 254 23.37 -11.46 -2.17
N GLY A 255 23.70 -11.49 -0.89
CA GLY A 255 24.47 -10.48 -0.20
C GLY A 255 25.53 -11.09 0.69
N GLY A 256 26.43 -10.26 1.18
CA GLY A 256 27.50 -10.65 2.09
C GLY A 256 28.38 -9.46 2.38
N THR A 257 29.46 -9.70 3.12
CA THR A 257 30.42 -8.66 3.47
C THR A 257 31.74 -8.85 2.72
N SER A 258 32.49 -7.76 2.52
CA SER A 258 33.75 -7.81 1.76
C SER A 258 34.81 -8.72 2.39
N ASP A 259 34.77 -8.89 3.71
CA ASP A 259 35.72 -9.67 4.50
C ASP A 259 35.17 -11.08 4.86
N GLY A 260 34.07 -11.51 4.23
CA GLY A 260 33.41 -12.78 4.50
C GLY A 260 32.48 -12.76 5.73
N GLY A 261 31.54 -13.70 5.76
CA GLY A 261 30.49 -13.77 6.77
C GLY A 261 29.28 -12.87 6.46
N ALA A 262 28.20 -13.08 7.22
CA ALA A 262 26.89 -12.47 7.01
C ALA A 262 26.34 -12.67 5.58
N GLU A 263 26.62 -13.83 4.98
CA GLU A 263 26.05 -14.21 3.69
C GLU A 263 24.52 -14.20 3.78
N GLU A 264 23.86 -13.54 2.84
CA GLU A 264 22.41 -13.42 2.80
C GLU A 264 21.91 -13.99 1.48
N VAL A 265 20.86 -14.82 1.56
CA VAL A 265 20.06 -15.22 0.39
C VAL A 265 18.60 -14.86 0.67
N LEU A 266 18.03 -14.03 -0.18
CA LEU A 266 16.61 -13.72 -0.18
C LEU A 266 16.02 -14.09 -1.53
N ALA A 267 15.04 -14.99 -1.52
CA ALA A 267 14.27 -15.40 -2.68
C ALA A 267 12.80 -15.08 -2.43
N SER A 268 12.18 -14.30 -3.29
CA SER A 268 10.75 -14.01 -3.20
C SER A 268 10.03 -14.28 -4.51
N HIS A 269 8.78 -14.70 -4.40
CA HIS A 269 7.90 -14.92 -5.52
C HIS A 269 6.51 -14.39 -5.18
N ALA A 270 5.94 -13.58 -6.07
CA ALA A 270 4.55 -13.15 -6.00
C ALA A 270 3.83 -13.52 -7.29
N GLY A 271 2.60 -14.01 -7.17
CA GLY A 271 1.72 -14.35 -8.27
C GLY A 271 0.33 -13.74 -8.04
N GLY A 272 -0.31 -13.31 -9.12
CA GLY A 272 -1.62 -12.69 -9.04
C GLY A 272 -2.51 -13.00 -10.24
N LEU A 273 -3.79 -13.15 -9.94
CA LEU A 273 -4.86 -13.41 -10.90
C LEU A 273 -5.97 -12.39 -10.70
N ASN A 274 -6.40 -11.77 -11.80
CA ASN A 274 -7.52 -10.85 -11.82
C ASN A 274 -8.67 -11.45 -12.64
N TRP A 275 -9.90 -11.26 -12.19
CA TRP A 275 -11.10 -11.57 -12.97
C TRP A 275 -12.16 -10.46 -12.79
N SER A 276 -13.28 -10.59 -13.49
CA SER A 276 -14.30 -9.53 -13.58
C SER A 276 -14.87 -9.09 -12.22
N SER A 277 -14.96 -10.00 -11.25
CA SER A 277 -15.53 -9.74 -9.92
C SER A 277 -14.52 -9.69 -8.78
N GLY A 278 -13.23 -9.95 -9.02
CA GLY A 278 -12.26 -10.07 -7.94
C GLY A 278 -10.82 -10.22 -8.39
N SER A 279 -9.96 -10.46 -7.41
CA SER A 279 -8.53 -10.69 -7.59
C SER A 279 -7.99 -11.59 -6.47
N LEU A 280 -6.92 -12.32 -6.77
CA LEU A 280 -6.18 -13.13 -5.82
C LEU A 280 -4.71 -12.81 -5.99
N VAL A 281 -4.03 -12.51 -4.89
CA VAL A 281 -2.58 -12.32 -4.84
C VAL A 281 -2.00 -13.25 -3.80
N ALA A 282 -1.00 -14.02 -4.20
CA ALA A 282 -0.23 -14.88 -3.32
C ALA A 282 1.24 -14.47 -3.39
N ALA A 283 1.92 -14.49 -2.25
CA ALA A 283 3.32 -14.14 -2.16
C ALA A 283 4.03 -15.05 -1.17
N TYR A 284 5.28 -15.36 -1.49
CA TYR A 284 6.18 -16.16 -0.68
C TYR A 284 7.55 -15.50 -0.68
N GLU A 285 8.20 -15.52 0.48
CA GLU A 285 9.55 -14.99 0.67
C GLU A 285 10.31 -15.97 1.57
N TYR A 286 11.50 -16.34 1.11
CA TYR A 286 12.47 -17.12 1.85
C TYR A 286 13.68 -16.22 2.08
N GLN A 287 14.10 -16.08 3.33
CA GLN A 287 15.29 -15.35 3.70
C GLN A 287 16.14 -16.25 4.59
N ASP A 288 17.41 -16.35 4.25
CA ASP A 288 18.45 -16.93 5.09
C ASP A 288 19.59 -15.93 5.21
N ARG A 289 20.06 -15.73 6.44
CA ARG A 289 21.15 -14.80 6.73
C ARG A 289 22.12 -15.42 7.72
N GLY A 290 23.35 -15.57 7.28
CA GLY A 290 24.46 -16.10 8.04
C GLY A 290 24.83 -15.21 9.22
N GLU A 291 25.52 -15.82 10.17
CA GLU A 291 26.06 -15.13 11.32
C GLU A 291 27.22 -14.21 10.94
N LEU A 292 27.41 -13.16 11.75
CA LEU A 292 28.62 -12.35 11.72
C LEU A 292 29.26 -12.35 13.10
N ARG A 293 30.31 -13.13 13.28
CA ARG A 293 30.96 -13.25 14.59
C ARG A 293 31.97 -12.13 14.79
N ALA A 294 32.03 -11.63 16.02
CA ALA A 294 33.02 -10.63 16.42
C ALA A 294 34.47 -11.13 16.20
N VAL A 295 34.70 -12.44 16.40
CA VAL A 295 36.01 -13.09 16.23
C VAL A 295 36.50 -13.13 14.79
N ASP A 296 35.59 -13.08 13.83
CA ASP A 296 35.94 -13.12 12.40
C ASP A 296 36.37 -11.75 11.88
N ARG A 297 36.22 -10.69 12.70
CA ARG A 297 36.54 -9.31 12.33
C ARG A 297 37.72 -8.81 13.15
N ARG A 298 38.83 -8.55 12.48
CA ARG A 298 40.08 -8.08 13.12
C ARG A 298 39.87 -6.93 14.13
N PRO A 299 39.01 -5.90 13.90
CA PRO A 299 38.75 -4.85 14.90
C PRO A 299 38.05 -5.31 16.18
N THR A 300 37.33 -6.42 16.13
CA THR A 300 36.52 -6.97 17.24
C THR A 300 36.96 -8.37 17.66
N ALA A 301 38.05 -8.88 17.08
CA ALA A 301 38.52 -10.25 17.29
C ALA A 301 39.14 -10.44 18.68
N SER A 302 39.60 -9.36 19.29
CA SER A 302 40.12 -9.34 20.65
C SER A 302 39.54 -8.15 21.42
N ALA A 303 39.46 -8.31 22.73
CA ALA A 303 39.16 -7.22 23.66
C ALA A 303 40.40 -6.36 23.97
N ASP A 304 41.52 -6.62 23.29
CA ASP A 304 42.68 -5.74 23.41
C ASP A 304 42.31 -4.42 22.73
N GLN A 305 42.37 -3.32 23.48
CA GLN A 305 42.09 -1.98 22.97
C GLN A 305 43.30 -1.44 22.18
N CYS A 306 44.09 -2.33 21.55
CA CYS A 306 45.33 -1.96 20.92
C CYS A 306 45.03 -1.20 19.62
N PRO A 307 45.57 0.03 19.44
CA PRO A 307 45.30 0.82 18.25
C PRO A 307 45.75 0.08 16.98
N GLN A 308 44.82 -0.16 16.06
CA GLN A 308 45.11 -0.80 14.78
C GLN A 308 45.75 0.20 13.82
N SER A 309 47.04 0.50 14.05
CA SER A 309 47.80 1.38 13.16
C SER A 309 48.28 0.64 11.91
N ARG A 310 47.97 1.25 10.75
CA ARG A 310 48.41 0.99 9.37
C ARG A 310 49.50 -0.07 9.14
N GLU A 311 49.13 -1.12 8.41
CA GLU A 311 50.04 -1.82 7.49
C GLU A 311 49.46 -1.78 6.07
N ARG A 312 49.77 -0.69 5.35
CA ARG A 312 49.94 -0.73 3.89
C ARG A 312 51.21 0.05 3.57
N GLY A 313 52.34 -0.55 3.95
CA GLY A 313 53.63 -0.23 3.37
C GLY A 313 53.74 -0.98 2.05
N THR A 314 53.33 -0.34 0.96
CA THR A 314 53.69 -0.78 -0.39
C THR A 314 55.21 -0.64 -0.51
N ALA A 315 55.95 -1.73 -0.33
CA ALA A 315 57.33 -1.80 -0.78
C ALA A 315 57.31 -2.03 -2.30
N LEU A 316 57.30 -0.92 -3.05
CA LEU A 316 57.77 -0.89 -4.43
C LEU A 316 59.29 -0.76 -4.39
N LEU A 317 59.98 -1.79 -4.88
CA LEU A 317 61.29 -1.71 -5.51
C LEU A 317 61.12 -2.23 -6.95
#